data_AF-A0A8S1UGL3-F1
#
_entry.id   AF-A0A8S1UGL3-F1
#
_cell.length_a   1.000
_cell.length_b   1.000
_cell.length_c   1.000
_cell.angle_alpha   90.00
_cell.angle_beta   90.00
_cell.angle_gamma   90.00
#
_symmetry.space_group_name_H-M   'P 1'
#
loop_
_entity.id
_entity.type
_entity.pdbx_description
1 polymer ?
#
loop_
_entity_poly.entity_id
_entity_poly.type
_entity_poly.pdbx_seq_one_letter_code
_entity_poly.pdbx_strand_id
1 'polypeptide(L)'
;MRRRTITPIFPPPGYNLAIPDWPVEQFMLRIGKGCSDYADKFEKLTEVFEADRIQMKEKGIPPKVRKYIFSIKEQLRRGVLTFEYLERRTSVTIPKKKATKK
;
A
#
# COMPACT_ATOMS: atom_id res chain seq x y z
N MET A 1 1.14 12.30 -2.87
CA MET A 1 0.80 12.33 -1.42
C MET A 1 1.67 13.40 -0.78
N ARG A 2 1.10 14.50 -0.27
CA ARG A 2 1.86 15.55 0.44
C ARG A 2 1.94 15.18 1.92
N ARG A 3 3.14 14.87 2.42
CA ARG A 3 3.41 14.25 3.72
C ARG A 3 3.64 15.27 4.84
N ARG A 4 2.69 16.17 5.09
CA ARG A 4 2.89 17.31 6.00
C ARG A 4 2.82 16.95 7.49
N THR A 5 2.00 15.97 7.87
CA THR A 5 1.67 15.64 9.27
C THR A 5 2.18 14.25 9.69
N ILE A 6 3.23 13.76 9.02
CA ILE A 6 3.86 12.49 9.39
C ILE A 6 4.87 12.74 10.50
N THR A 7 4.67 12.08 11.63
CA THR A 7 5.65 11.92 12.69
C THR A 7 6.49 10.67 12.39
N PRO A 8 7.78 10.81 12.02
CA PRO A 8 8.62 9.65 11.74
C PRO A 8 8.90 8.86 13.03
N ILE A 9 9.01 7.54 12.90
CA ILE A 9 9.33 6.64 14.02
C ILE A 9 10.86 6.50 14.12
N PHE A 10 11.41 6.77 15.30
CA PHE A 10 12.83 6.59 15.62
C PHE A 10 12.98 5.89 16.98
N PRO A 11 13.76 4.79 17.10
CA PRO A 11 14.50 4.11 16.04
C PRO A 11 13.59 3.45 14.99
N PRO A 12 14.07 3.24 13.75
CA PRO A 12 13.24 2.66 12.69
C PRO A 12 12.86 1.22 13.04
N PRO A 13 11.61 0.79 12.76
CA PRO A 13 11.12 -0.54 13.13
C PRO A 13 11.77 -1.69 12.34
N GLY A 14 12.29 -1.42 11.14
CA GLY A 14 12.97 -2.42 10.33
C GLY A 14 12.04 -3.57 9.89
N TYR A 15 12.50 -4.82 10.03
CA TYR A 15 11.70 -6.00 9.71
C TYR A 15 10.66 -6.34 10.79
N ASN A 16 10.80 -5.80 12.00
CA ASN A 16 9.88 -6.00 13.12
C ASN A 16 8.70 -5.01 13.08
N LEU A 17 8.38 -4.47 11.90
CA LEU A 17 7.26 -3.57 11.71
C LEU A 17 5.95 -4.29 12.05
N ALA A 18 5.24 -3.81 13.07
CA ALA A 18 3.91 -4.30 13.41
C ALA A 18 2.92 -3.92 12.30
N ILE A 19 2.38 -4.92 11.60
CA ILE A 19 1.40 -4.74 10.52
C ILE A 19 0.01 -4.73 11.16
N PRO A 20 -0.81 -3.69 10.96
CA PRO A 20 -2.18 -3.69 11.46
C PRO A 20 -3.04 -4.70 10.69
N ASP A 21 -4.07 -5.24 11.35
CA ASP A 21 -5.03 -6.17 10.73
C ASP A 21 -6.07 -5.41 9.90
N TRP A 22 -5.61 -4.79 8.80
CA TRP A 22 -6.45 -4.05 7.87
C TRP A 22 -6.75 -4.89 6.63
N PRO A 23 -7.94 -4.72 6.02
CA PRO A 23 -8.23 -5.32 4.73
C PRO A 23 -7.28 -4.78 3.65
N VAL A 24 -6.86 -5.65 2.73
CA VAL A 24 -5.93 -5.31 1.63
C VAL A 24 -6.46 -4.13 0.83
N GLU A 25 -7.75 -4.13 0.50
CA GLU A 25 -8.42 -3.07 -0.25
C GLU A 25 -8.26 -1.70 0.43
N GLN A 26 -8.46 -1.65 1.75
CA GLN A 26 -8.32 -0.44 2.54
C GLN A 26 -6.88 0.07 2.52
N PHE A 27 -5.89 -0.82 2.65
CA PHE A 27 -4.49 -0.44 2.54
C PHE A 27 -4.14 0.09 1.13
N MET A 28 -4.53 -0.64 0.09
CA MET A 28 -4.24 -0.28 -1.30
C MET A 28 -4.93 1.02 -1.73
N LEU A 29 -6.13 1.27 -1.23
CA LEU A 29 -6.81 2.56 -1.36
C LEU A 29 -6.02 3.64 -0.63
N ARG A 30 -5.72 3.45 0.66
CA ARG A 30 -5.01 4.44 1.50
C ARG A 30 -3.63 4.81 0.99
N ILE A 31 -2.91 3.95 0.27
CA ILE A 31 -1.63 4.31 -0.37
C ILE A 31 -1.87 5.08 -1.68
N GLY A 32 -2.87 4.69 -2.47
CA GLY A 32 -3.33 5.36 -3.69
C GLY A 32 -2.56 4.94 -4.97
N LYS A 33 -2.49 5.84 -5.96
CA LYS A 33 -1.88 5.61 -7.29
C LYS A 33 -2.44 4.41 -8.07
N GLY A 34 -3.72 4.08 -7.90
CA GLY A 34 -4.37 2.97 -8.61
C GLY A 34 -3.92 1.59 -8.12
N CYS A 35 -3.40 1.47 -6.90
CA CYS A 35 -3.13 0.15 -6.31
C CYS A 35 -4.42 -0.60 -5.97
N SER A 36 -5.52 0.13 -5.68
CA SER A 36 -6.82 -0.44 -5.35
C SER A 36 -7.35 -1.43 -6.39
N ASP A 37 -7.04 -1.21 -7.68
CA ASP A 37 -7.52 -2.06 -8.78
C ASP A 37 -6.88 -3.46 -8.79
N TYR A 38 -5.86 -3.67 -7.95
CA TYR A 38 -5.11 -4.92 -7.83
C TYR A 38 -5.21 -5.53 -6.43
N ALA A 39 -6.11 -5.02 -5.58
CA ALA A 39 -6.32 -5.54 -4.23
C ALA A 39 -6.79 -7.01 -4.25
N ASP A 40 -7.65 -7.36 -5.20
CA ASP A 40 -8.21 -8.71 -5.41
C ASP A 40 -7.15 -9.81 -5.64
N LYS A 41 -5.88 -9.44 -5.86
CA LYS A 41 -4.77 -10.37 -6.12
C LYS A 41 -4.05 -10.82 -4.85
N PHE A 42 -4.43 -10.28 -3.70
CA PHE A 42 -3.84 -10.61 -2.40
C PHE A 42 -4.96 -10.96 -1.43
N GLU A 43 -4.77 -12.05 -0.70
CA GLU A 43 -5.77 -12.50 0.28
C GLU A 43 -5.61 -11.75 1.60
N LYS A 44 -4.36 -11.51 2.01
CA LYS A 44 -4.03 -10.91 3.30
C LYS A 44 -3.04 -9.76 3.13
N LEU A 45 -3.10 -8.81 4.05
CA LEU A 45 -2.16 -7.69 4.04
C LEU A 45 -0.73 -8.15 4.30
N THR A 46 -0.52 -9.16 5.13
CA THR A 46 0.79 -9.78 5.38
C THR A 46 1.45 -10.24 4.07
N GLU A 47 0.67 -10.83 3.16
CA GLU A 47 1.14 -11.28 1.86
C GLU A 47 1.70 -10.12 1.02
N VAL A 48 1.14 -8.91 1.13
CA VAL A 48 1.66 -7.71 0.44
C VAL A 48 3.02 -7.29 0.99
N PHE A 49 3.23 -7.41 2.31
CA PHE A 49 4.49 -7.06 2.96
C PHE A 49 5.58 -8.12 2.78
N GLU A 50 5.20 -9.39 2.67
CA GLU A 50 6.11 -10.50 2.43
C GLU A 50 6.47 -10.62 0.95
N ALA A 51 5.52 -10.33 0.05
CA ALA A 51 5.72 -10.51 -1.37
C ALA A 51 6.91 -9.73 -1.93
N ASP A 52 7.62 -10.40 -2.84
CA ASP A 52 8.70 -9.81 -3.63
C ASP A 52 8.24 -9.39 -5.04
N ARG A 53 9.06 -8.59 -5.74
CA ARG A 53 8.73 -8.03 -7.05
C ARG A 53 8.47 -9.08 -8.13
N ILE A 54 9.08 -10.27 -7.98
CA ILE A 54 8.90 -11.42 -8.86
C ILE A 54 7.53 -12.06 -8.61
N GLN A 55 7.17 -12.36 -7.37
CA GLN A 55 5.85 -12.91 -7.01
C GLN A 55 4.72 -11.96 -7.43
N MET A 56 4.90 -10.65 -7.25
CA MET A 56 3.93 -9.66 -7.74
C MET A 56 3.84 -9.62 -9.28
N LYS A 57 4.91 -9.98 -9.99
CA LYS A 57 4.91 -10.10 -11.46
C LYS A 57 4.03 -11.25 -11.89
N GLU A 58 4.17 -12.40 -11.24
CA GLU A 58 3.44 -13.64 -11.52
C GLU A 58 1.94 -13.45 -11.28
N LYS A 59 1.58 -12.70 -10.24
CA LYS A 59 0.20 -12.24 -10.00
C LYS A 59 -0.33 -11.26 -11.07
N GLY A 60 0.50 -10.83 -12.02
CA GLY A 60 0.11 -9.94 -13.12
C GLY A 60 -0.02 -8.47 -12.71
N ILE A 61 0.74 -8.00 -11.71
CA ILE A 61 0.72 -6.60 -11.29
C ILE A 61 1.64 -5.77 -12.20
N PRO A 62 1.20 -4.61 -12.73
CA PRO A 62 2.04 -3.79 -13.59
C PRO A 62 3.32 -3.30 -12.89
N PRO A 63 4.43 -3.12 -13.63
CA PRO A 63 5.71 -2.67 -13.06
C PRO A 63 5.61 -1.37 -12.24
N LYS A 64 4.78 -0.41 -12.68
CA LYS A 64 4.59 0.88 -12.01
C LYS A 64 3.98 0.72 -10.61
N VAL A 65 3.00 -0.17 -10.49
CA VAL A 65 2.30 -0.46 -9.22
C VAL A 65 3.24 -1.24 -8.29
N ARG A 66 3.96 -2.25 -8.81
CA ARG A 66 4.95 -3.02 -8.04
C ARG A 66 6.04 -2.13 -7.43
N LYS A 67 6.65 -1.25 -8.23
CA LYS A 67 7.66 -0.29 -7.76
C LYS A 67 7.10 0.62 -6.66
N TYR A 68 5.84 1.04 -6.78
CA TYR A 68 5.23 1.92 -5.80
C TYR A 68 4.91 1.23 -4.47
N ILE A 69 4.32 0.03 -4.50
CA ILE A 69 4.05 -0.76 -3.29
C ILE A 69 5.36 -1.05 -2.56
N PHE A 70 6.41 -1.43 -3.29
CA PHE A 70 7.72 -1.68 -2.69
C PHE A 70 8.31 -0.43 -2.01
N SER A 71 8.19 0.74 -2.64
CA SER A 71 8.64 2.01 -2.04
C SER A 71 7.86 2.35 -0.76
N ILE A 72 6.56 2.08 -0.71
CA ILE A 72 5.74 2.29 0.49
C ILE A 72 6.14 1.31 1.60
N LYS A 73 6.36 0.03 1.26
CA LYS A 73 6.84 -0.99 2.20
C LYS A 73 8.14 -0.56 2.89
N GLU A 74 9.12 -0.13 2.10
CA GLU A 74 10.39 0.36 2.66
C GLU A 74 10.23 1.61 3.51
N GLN A 75 9.35 2.53 3.13
CA GLN A 75 9.11 3.75 3.91
C GLN A 75 8.48 3.46 5.27
N LEU A 76 7.57 2.48 5.34
CA LEU A 76 7.00 2.00 6.60
C LEU A 76 8.08 1.34 7.46
N ARG A 77 8.92 0.47 6.88
CA ARG A 77 10.04 -0.18 7.59
C ARG A 77 11.09 0.81 8.10
N ARG A 78 11.35 1.88 7.34
CA ARG A 78 12.27 2.95 7.74
C ARG A 78 11.65 3.95 8.73
N GLY A 79 10.36 3.81 9.07
CA GLY A 79 9.66 4.75 9.94
C GLY A 79 9.39 6.12 9.32
N VAL A 80 9.65 6.32 8.02
CA VAL A 80 9.42 7.58 7.30
C VAL A 80 7.93 7.78 6.97
N LEU A 81 7.19 6.68 6.90
CA LEU A 81 5.75 6.65 6.74
C LEU A 81 5.16 5.86 7.92
N THR A 82 3.99 6.26 8.40
CA THR A 82 3.31 5.61 9.53
C THR A 82 1.92 5.14 9.13
N PHE A 83 1.44 4.07 9.76
CA PHE A 83 0.06 3.60 9.59
C PHE A 83 -0.96 4.63 10.06
N GLU A 84 -0.67 5.33 11.17
CA GLU A 84 -1.50 6.43 11.68
C GLU A 84 -1.75 7.52 10.63
N TYR A 85 -0.72 7.87 9.84
CA TYR A 85 -0.90 8.81 8.74
C TYR A 85 -1.76 8.23 7.62
N LEU A 86 -1.55 6.96 7.25
CA LEU A 86 -2.36 6.29 6.23
C LEU A 86 -3.84 6.21 6.64
N GLU A 87 -4.12 6.02 7.92
CA GLU A 87 -5.47 6.00 8.48
C GLU A 87 -6.17 7.34 8.38
N ARG A 88 -5.47 8.44 8.71
CA ARG A 88 -5.98 9.81 8.61
C ARG A 88 -6.34 10.23 7.18
N ARG A 89 -5.93 9.48 6.14
CA ARG A 89 -6.27 9.78 4.75
C ARG A 89 -7.71 9.36 4.45
N THR A 90 -8.64 10.30 4.62
CA THR A 90 -10.07 10.10 4.35
C THR A 90 -10.50 10.41 2.92
N SER A 91 -9.81 11.33 2.23
CA SER A 91 -10.21 11.82 0.90
C SER A 91 -9.68 10.99 -0.28
N VAL A 92 -9.50 9.68 -0.12
CA VAL A 92 -9.15 8.81 -1.25
C VAL A 92 -10.44 8.27 -1.86
N THR A 93 -10.97 8.98 -2.85
CA THR A 93 -12.11 8.51 -3.64
C THR A 93 -11.73 7.24 -4.40
N ILE A 94 -12.54 6.18 -4.27
CA ILE A 94 -12.49 5.03 -5.16
C ILE A 94 -12.77 5.56 -6.58
N PRO A 95 -11.86 5.39 -7.55
CA PRO A 95 -12.18 5.77 -8.92
C PRO A 95 -13.38 4.94 -9.36
N LYS A 96 -14.49 5.58 -9.74
CA LYS A 96 -15.64 4.87 -10.33
C LYS A 96 -15.11 4.12 -11.56
N LYS A 97 -15.18 2.78 -11.54
CA LYS A 97 -14.87 1.97 -12.72
C LYS A 97 -15.71 2.53 -13.87
N LYS A 98 -15.08 3.10 -14.90
CA LYS A 98 -15.81 3.56 -16.09
C LYS A 98 -16.46 2.31 -16.68
N ALA A 99 -17.80 2.26 -16.65
CA ALA A 99 -18.54 1.18 -17.30
C ALA A 99 -18.11 1.16 -18.76
N THR A 100 -17.42 0.09 -19.17
CA THR A 100 -17.12 -0.19 -20.57
C THR A 100 -18.47 -0.38 -21.26
N LYS A 101 -18.92 0.62 -22.03
CA LYS A 101 -19.99 0.43 -23.01
C LYS A 101 -19.52 -0.65 -23.98
N LYS A 102 -20.19 -1.81 -23.94
CA LYS A 102 -20.17 -2.79 -25.01
C LYS A 102 -20.89 -2.22 -26.23
#